data_AF-A0A965EK19-F1
#
_entry.id   AF-A0A965EK19-F1
#
_cell.length_a   1.000
_cell.length_b   1.000
_cell.length_c   1.000
_cell.angle_alpha   90.00
_cell.angle_beta   90.00
_cell.angle_gamma   90.00
#
_symmetry.space_group_name_H-M   'P 1'
#
loop_
_entity.id
_entity.type
_entity.pdbx_description
1 polymer ?
#
loop_
_entity_poly.entity_id
_entity_poly.type
_entity_poly.pdbx_seq_one_letter_code
_entity_poly.pdbx_strand_id
1 'polypeptide(L)' 'MFNPMNPEGVAPPVRKYIHTMTVPSGYKLLSVSGQVGTLPDGSIPDGIEAQSEAAWANCLKCLEAHDMGIENIY' A
#
# COMPACT_ATOMS: atom_id res chain seq x y z
N MET A 1 17.23 -9.22 3.83
CA MET A 1 17.58 -7.78 3.87
C MET A 1 16.30 -6.96 3.98
N PHE A 2 16.33 -5.76 4.57
CA PHE A 2 15.20 -4.83 4.47
C PHE A 2 14.94 -4.47 3.00
N ASN A 3 13.68 -4.48 2.56
CA ASN A 3 13.31 -4.17 1.18
C ASN A 3 12.24 -3.07 1.13
N PRO A 4 12.61 -1.78 1.13
CA PRO A 4 11.68 -0.68 0.93
C PRO A 4 11.17 -0.63 -0.51
N MET A 5 9.87 -0.49 -0.71
CA MET A 5 9.25 -0.46 -2.04
C MET A 5 8.02 0.46 -2.10
N ASN A 6 7.86 1.14 -3.23
CA ASN A 6 6.63 1.82 -3.63
C ASN A 6 5.98 1.03 -4.77
N PRO A 7 4.84 0.35 -4.52
CA PRO A 7 4.17 -0.48 -5.52
C PRO A 7 3.71 0.31 -6.76
N GLU A 8 3.74 -0.35 -7.92
CA GLU A 8 3.08 0.16 -9.12
C GLU A 8 1.56 0.23 -8.90
N GLY A 9 0.92 1.24 -9.50
CA GLY A 9 -0.52 1.44 -9.35
C GLY A 9 -0.94 2.09 -8.02
N VAL A 10 -0.01 2.49 -7.16
CA VAL A 10 -0.25 3.39 -6.01
C VAL A 10 0.41 4.73 -6.32
N ALA A 11 -0.28 5.83 -5.99
CA ALA A 11 0.31 7.16 -6.15
C ALA A 11 1.66 7.27 -5.42
N PRO A 12 2.65 8.01 -5.95
CA PRO A 12 3.92 8.22 -5.27
C PRO A 12 3.74 8.79 -3.85
N PRO A 13 4.62 8.43 -2.89
CA PRO A 13 4.59 9.02 -1.55
C PRO A 13 4.62 10.55 -1.57
N VAL A 14 3.68 11.20 -0.87
CA VAL A 14 3.60 12.67 -0.81
C VAL A 14 4.79 13.33 -0.09
N ARG A 15 5.55 12.56 0.68
CA ARG A 15 6.72 12.99 1.47
C ARG A 15 7.75 11.86 1.56
N LYS A 16 8.76 12.04 2.42
CA LYS A 16 9.87 11.11 2.66
C LYS A 16 9.44 9.88 3.47
N TYR A 17 8.61 9.03 2.87
CA TYR A 17 8.27 7.70 3.39
C TYR A 17 8.22 6.69 2.23
N ILE A 18 7.99 5.43 2.56
CA ILE A 18 7.85 4.30 1.64
C ILE A 18 6.55 3.57 1.93
N HIS A 19 5.87 3.09 0.89
CA HIS A 19 4.59 2.43 1.07
C HIS A 19 4.73 1.07 1.76
N THR A 20 5.78 0.31 1.43
CA THR A 20 5.97 -1.04 1.95
C THR A 20 7.41 -1.34 2.36
N MET A 21 7.57 -2.12 3.43
CA MET A 21 8.86 -2.63 3.90
C MET A 21 8.74 -4.09 4.34
N THR A 22 9.59 -4.96 3.80
CA THR A 22 9.75 -6.31 4.36
C THR A 22 10.86 -6.36 5.40
N VAL A 23 10.62 -7.11 6.48
CA VAL A 23 11.58 -7.29 7.58
C VAL A 23 12.22 -8.68 7.49
N PRO A 24 13.56 -8.82 7.49
CA PRO A 24 14.22 -10.07 7.13
C PRO A 24 14.36 -11.13 8.23
N SER A 25 13.65 -11.03 9.36
CA SER A 25 13.82 -11.94 10.49
C SER A 25 12.78 -13.05 10.50
N GLY A 26 13.13 -14.30 10.16
CA GLY A 26 12.42 -15.56 10.47
C GLY A 26 10.94 -15.71 10.05
N TYR A 27 10.32 -14.63 9.61
CA TYR A 27 8.91 -14.42 9.38
C TYR A 27 8.76 -13.58 8.12
N LYS A 28 7.72 -13.85 7.33
CA LYS A 28 7.32 -12.98 6.22
C LYS A 28 6.43 -11.86 6.76
N LEU A 29 7.06 -10.84 7.36
CA LEU A 29 6.37 -9.64 7.82
C LEU A 29 6.47 -8.53 6.77
N LEU A 30 5.32 -8.02 6.35
CA LEU A 30 5.17 -6.84 5.51
C LEU A 30 4.59 -5.71 6.35
N SER A 31 5.32 -4.61 6.48
CA SER A 31 4.79 -3.37 7.03
C SER A 31 4.28 -2.48 5.90
N VAL A 32 3.03 -2.05 6.00
CA VAL A 32 2.37 -1.17 5.02
C VAL A 32 2.07 0.17 5.69
N SER A 33 2.55 1.26 5.10
CA SER A 33 2.18 2.62 5.52
C SER A 33 0.67 2.84 5.31
N GLY A 34 0.06 3.72 6.10
CA GLY A 34 -1.37 4.04 5.96
C GLY A 34 -1.71 4.46 4.53
N GLN A 35 -2.62 3.73 3.89
CA GLN A 35 -3.09 4.03 2.55
C GLN A 35 -4.28 4.98 2.61
N VAL A 36 -4.29 5.94 1.69
CA VAL A 36 -5.30 6.99 1.59
C VAL A 36 -6.06 6.86 0.27
N GLY A 37 -7.21 7.52 0.17
CA GLY A 37 -8.10 7.48 -0.99
C GLY A 37 -7.62 8.29 -2.18
N THR A 38 -6.36 8.12 -2.58
CA THR A 38 -5.79 8.73 -3.79
C THR A 38 -5.75 7.71 -4.92
N LEU A 39 -6.13 8.13 -6.13
CA LEU A 39 -5.99 7.33 -7.35
C LEU A 39 -4.51 7.26 -7.80
N PRO A 40 -4.13 6.33 -8.70
CA PRO A 40 -2.73 6.17 -9.13
C PRO A 40 -2.12 7.43 -9.76
N ASP A 41 -2.95 8.30 -10.35
CA ASP A 41 -2.55 9.59 -10.90
C ASP A 41 -2.40 10.71 -9.86
N GLY A 42 -2.66 10.39 -8.58
CA GLY A 42 -2.61 11.32 -7.44
C GLY A 42 -3.88 12.14 -7.24
N SER A 43 -4.92 11.98 -8.07
CA SER A 43 -6.20 12.64 -7.86
C SER A 43 -6.97 12.03 -6.69
N ILE A 44 -7.89 12.81 -6.11
CA ILE A 44 -8.75 12.37 -5.01
C ILE A 44 -10.18 12.30 -5.55
N PRO A 45 -10.83 11.12 -5.55
CA PRO A 45 -12.20 10.98 -6.01
C PRO A 45 -13.17 11.66 -5.03
N ASP A 46 -14.33 12.04 -5.55
CA ASP A 46 -15.36 12.72 -4.74
C ASP A 46 -16.13 11.74 -3.87
N GLY A 47 -16.44 12.17 -2.65
CA GLY A 47 -17.20 11.39 -1.67
C GLY A 47 -16.38 10.36 -0.88
N ILE A 48 -16.89 10.05 0.32
CA ILE A 48 -16.22 9.14 1.26
C ILE A 48 -16.16 7.70 0.74
N GLU A 49 -17.20 7.24 0.04
CA GLU A 49 -17.26 5.88 -0.49
C GLU A 49 -16.15 5.62 -1.51
N ALA A 50 -16.03 6.49 -2.52
CA ALA A 50 -14.99 6.35 -3.55
C ALA A 50 -13.57 6.50 -2.97
N GLN A 51 -13.38 7.36 -1.97
CA GLN A 51 -12.09 7.48 -1.28
C GLN A 51 -11.76 6.23 -0.45
N SER A 52 -12.75 5.63 0.21
CA SER A 52 -12.57 4.37 0.93
C SER A 52 -12.25 3.22 -0.01
N GLU A 53 -12.92 3.12 -1.15
CA GLU A 53 -12.61 2.13 -2.20
C GLU A 53 -11.19 2.31 -2.74
N ALA A 54 -10.78 3.55 -3.04
CA ALA A 54 -9.43 3.85 -3.50
C ALA A 54 -8.37 3.50 -2.42
N ALA A 55 -8.62 3.85 -1.15
CA ALA A 55 -7.72 3.52 -0.05
C ALA A 55 -7.56 2.00 0.11
N TRP A 56 -8.66 1.26 0.00
CA TRP A 56 -8.63 -0.20 0.07
C TRP A 56 -7.92 -0.82 -1.13
N ALA A 57 -8.18 -0.33 -2.34
CA ALA A 57 -7.47 -0.77 -3.54
C ALA A 57 -5.95 -0.55 -3.42
N ASN A 58 -5.53 0.59 -2.84
CA ASN A 58 -4.12 0.87 -2.58
C ASN A 58 -3.50 -0.12 -1.58
N CYS A 59 -4.22 -0.52 -0.52
CA CYS A 59 -3.79 -1.59 0.39
C CYS A 59 -3.58 -2.91 -0.37
N LEU A 60 -4.53 -3.29 -1.22
CA LEU A 60 -4.43 -4.53 -2.01
C LEU A 60 -3.22 -4.51 -2.94
N LYS A 61 -2.95 -3.39 -3.62
CA LYS A 61 -1.75 -3.22 -4.46
C LYS A 61 -0.44 -3.35 -3.66
N CYS A 62 -0.43 -2.85 -2.42
CA CYS A 62 0.70 -3.03 -1.52
C CYS A 62 0.93 -4.51 -1.15
N LEU A 63 -0.13 -5.30 -0.98
CA LEU A 63 -0.02 -6.73 -0.70
C LEU A 63 0.40 -7.52 -1.94
N GLU A 64 -0.25 -7.26 -3.09
CA GLU A 64 0.01 -7.93 -4.37
C GLU A 64 1.49 -7.79 -4.78
N ALA A 65 2.11 -6.62 -4.54
CA ALA A 65 3.52 -6.38 -4.83
C ALA A 65 4.51 -7.29 -4.06
N HIS A 66 4.04 -7.99 -3.03
CA HIS A 66 4.82 -8.93 -2.21
C HIS A 66 4.23 -10.34 -2.20
N ASP A 67 3.43 -10.69 -3.22
CA ASP A 67 2.74 -11.98 -3.35
C ASP A 67 1.82 -12.30 -2.14
N MET A 68 1.21 -11.27 -1.56
CA MET A 68 0.27 -11.37 -0.44
C MET A 68 -1.15 -10.99 -0.84
N GLY A 69 -2.12 -11.52 -0.10
CA GLY A 69 -3.55 -11.20 -0.21
C GLY A 69 -4.17 -10.78 1.12
N ILE A 70 -5.50 -10.55 1.11
CA ILE A 70 -6.26 -10.13 2.29
C ILE A 70 -6.15 -11.13 3.46
N GLU A 71 -5.95 -12.41 3.13
CA GLU A 71 -5.75 -13.50 4.08
C GLU A 71 -4.44 -13.39 4.87
N ASN A 72 -3.57 -12.45 4.51
CA ASN A 72 -2.31 -12.18 5.20
C ASN A 72 -2.38 -10.98 6.15
N ILE A 73 -3.53 -10.31 6.28
CA ILE A 73 -3.74 -9.21 7.23
C ILE A 73 -4.17 -9.80 8.59
N TYR A 74 -3.48 -9.43 9.66
CA TYR A 74 -3.72 -9.88 11.04
C TYR A 74 -3.81 -8.70 12.01
#